data_AF-A0A7H8L1X5-F1
#
_entry.id   AF-A0A7H8L1X5-F1
#
_cell.length_a   1.000
_cell.length_b   1.000
_cell.length_c   1.000
_cell.angle_alpha   90.00
_cell.angle_beta   90.00
_cell.angle_gamma   90.00
#
_symmetry.space_group_name_H-M   'P 1'
#
loop_
_entity.id
_entity.type
_entity.pdbx_description
1 polymer ?
#
loop_
_entity_poly.entity_id
_entity_poly.type
_entity_poly.pdbx_seq_one_letter_code
_entity_poly.pdbx_strand_id
1 'polypeptide(L)'
;MSQQIVVDEGNLRGQGKNLESIGESFQRTVDQMKSRLSALEDSDPPWGDDDLGEKFGIVYEGLRDGMKESMDSLAQRLGEVGQKLQVMADNHAANEADTVDRINALGDRTQSAGSEIQTMSRPQI
;
A
#
# COMPACT_ATOMS: atom_id res chain seq x y z
N MET A 1 27.76 -14.62 -9.24
CA MET A 1 26.89 -13.56 -9.79
C MET A 1 25.95 -13.14 -8.66
N SER A 2 26.24 -12.02 -8.00
CA SER A 2 25.35 -11.42 -7.01
C SER A 2 24.15 -10.84 -7.76
N GLN A 3 22.95 -11.35 -7.48
CA GLN A 3 21.72 -10.80 -8.05
C GLN A 3 21.55 -9.39 -7.48
N GLN A 4 21.78 -8.36 -8.30
CA GLN A 4 21.44 -6.99 -7.95
C GLN A 4 19.91 -6.91 -7.90
N ILE A 5 19.34 -6.79 -6.70
CA ILE A 5 17.91 -6.53 -6.56
C ILE A 5 17.71 -5.08 -6.98
N VAL A 6 17.23 -4.87 -8.20
CA VAL A 6 16.76 -3.58 -8.67
C VAL A 6 15.28 -3.49 -8.30
N VAL A 7 14.93 -2.56 -7.43
CA VAL A 7 13.53 -2.23 -7.13
C VAL A 7 13.04 -1.27 -8.20
N ASP A 8 11.95 -1.61 -8.87
CA ASP A 8 11.24 -0.69 -9.76
C ASP A 8 10.28 0.16 -8.91
N GLU A 9 10.75 1.32 -8.43
CA GLU A 9 9.96 2.19 -7.55
C GLU A 9 8.75 2.79 -8.27
N GLY A 10 8.86 3.00 -9.58
CA GLY A 10 7.77 3.49 -10.41
C GLY A 10 6.62 2.50 -10.46
N ASN A 11 6.92 1.24 -10.72
CA ASN A 11 5.95 0.15 -10.70
C ASN A 11 5.38 -0.07 -9.29
N LEU A 12 6.22 -0.06 -8.26
CA LEU A 12 5.79 -0.22 -6.87
C LEU A 12 4.80 0.88 -6.44
N ARG A 13 5.10 2.14 -6.77
CA ARG A 13 4.23 3.28 -6.51
C ARG A 13 2.92 3.18 -7.31
N GLY A 14 3.02 2.78 -8.58
CA GLY A 14 1.86 2.57 -9.45
C GLY A 14 0.92 1.48 -8.94
N GLN A 15 1.46 0.33 -8.54
CA GLN A 15 0.67 -0.76 -7.95
C GLN A 15 0.07 -0.37 -6.59
N GLY A 16 0.80 0.41 -5.78
CA GLY A 16 0.28 0.95 -4.53
C GLY A 16 -0.98 1.80 -4.74
N LYS A 17 -0.95 2.73 -5.70
CA LYS A 17 -2.11 3.55 -6.09
C LYS A 17 -3.26 2.71 -6.64
N ASN A 18 -2.95 1.68 -7.43
CA ASN A 18 -3.96 0.78 -7.96
C ASN A 18 -4.68 0.02 -6.84
N LEU A 19 -3.94 -0.49 -5.85
CA LEU A 19 -4.51 -1.19 -4.69
C LEU A 19 -5.37 -0.27 -3.82
N GLU A 20 -4.97 0.98 -3.61
CA GLU A 20 -5.83 1.98 -2.97
C GLU A 20 -7.13 2.18 -3.74
N SER A 21 -7.05 2.39 -5.06
CA SER A 21 -8.24 2.57 -5.91
C SER A 21 -9.16 1.35 -5.92
N ILE A 22 -8.60 0.14 -5.88
CA ILE A 22 -9.35 -1.11 -5.73
C ILE A 22 -10.03 -1.16 -4.36
N GLY A 23 -9.32 -0.83 -3.28
CA GLY A 23 -9.88 -0.77 -1.93
C GLY A 23 -11.05 0.21 -1.82
N GLU A 24 -10.91 1.42 -2.36
CA GLU A 24 -11.98 2.43 -2.41
C GLU A 24 -13.19 1.99 -3.25
N SER A 25 -12.95 1.35 -4.40
CA SER A 25 -14.02 0.84 -5.25
C SER A 25 -14.76 -0.33 -4.61
N PHE A 26 -14.01 -1.19 -3.91
CA PHE A 26 -14.56 -2.29 -3.13
C PHE A 26 -15.40 -1.75 -1.97
N GLN A 27 -14.90 -0.78 -1.19
CA GLN A 27 -15.68 -0.15 -0.10
C GLN A 27 -16.99 0.43 -0.61
N ARG A 28 -16.97 1.19 -1.72
CA ARG A 28 -18.20 1.76 -2.32
C ARG A 28 -19.22 0.67 -2.70
N THR A 29 -18.74 -0.47 -3.18
CA THR A 29 -19.60 -1.61 -3.52
C THR A 29 -20.19 -2.25 -2.26
N VAL A 30 -19.37 -2.39 -1.21
CA VAL A 30 -19.79 -2.91 0.10
C VAL A 30 -20.83 -1.98 0.74
N ASP A 31 -20.63 -0.66 0.69
CA ASP A 31 -21.58 0.33 1.21
C ASP A 31 -22.92 0.26 0.46
N GLN A 32 -22.88 0.11 -0.87
CA GLN A 32 -24.09 -0.07 -1.66
C GLN A 32 -24.82 -1.37 -1.32
N MET A 33 -24.08 -2.47 -1.13
CA MET A 33 -24.64 -3.75 -0.69
C MET A 33 -25.32 -3.60 0.68
N LYS A 34 -24.64 -3.00 1.65
CA LYS A 34 -25.16 -2.73 2.99
C LYS A 34 -26.44 -1.92 2.96
N SER A 35 -26.45 -0.82 2.21
CA SER A 35 -27.63 0.03 2.07
C SER A 35 -28.81 -0.73 1.49
N ARG A 36 -28.59 -1.59 0.50
CA ARG A 36 -29.65 -2.41 -0.09
C ARG A 36 -30.18 -3.48 0.87
N LEU A 37 -29.29 -4.14 1.63
CA LEU A 37 -29.70 -5.12 2.63
C LEU A 37 -30.51 -4.46 3.74
N SER A 38 -30.07 -3.31 4.26
CA SER A 38 -30.83 -2.56 5.26
C SER A 38 -32.18 -2.10 4.73
N ALA A 39 -32.27 -1.68 3.46
CA ALA A 39 -33.55 -1.29 2.86
C ALA A 39 -34.56 -2.47 2.74
N LEU A 40 -34.08 -3.72 2.65
CA LEU A 40 -34.93 -4.92 2.68
C LEU A 40 -35.38 -5.28 4.10
N GLU A 41 -34.65 -4.81 5.11
CA GLU A 41 -34.85 -5.09 6.54
C GLU A 41 -35.69 -4.02 7.23
N ASP A 42 -35.73 -2.79 6.70
CA ASP A 42 -36.58 -1.71 7.20
C ASP A 42 -38.08 -1.94 6.92
N SER A 43 -38.42 -2.93 6.07
CA SER A 43 -39.76 -3.52 5.93
C SER A 43 -39.90 -4.77 6.79
N ASP A 44 -41.13 -5.25 7.06
CA ASP A 44 -41.34 -6.58 7.65
C ASP A 44 -40.37 -7.59 7.01
N PRO A 45 -39.58 -8.32 7.83
CA PRO A 45 -38.52 -9.16 7.29
C PRO A 45 -39.07 -10.11 6.25
N PRO A 46 -38.39 -10.31 5.10
CA PRO A 46 -38.93 -11.09 4.00
C PRO A 46 -39.17 -12.57 4.34
N TRP A 47 -38.68 -13.03 5.49
CA TRP A 47 -38.89 -14.37 6.05
C TRP A 47 -40.05 -14.46 7.07
N GLY A 48 -40.69 -13.35 7.42
CA GLY A 48 -41.84 -13.31 8.34
C GLY A 48 -41.51 -13.52 9.82
N ASP A 49 -42.53 -13.37 10.66
CA ASP A 49 -42.46 -13.45 12.14
C ASP A 49 -42.96 -14.79 12.70
N ASP A 50 -43.02 -15.85 11.87
CA ASP A 50 -43.34 -17.19 12.36
C ASP A 50 -42.09 -17.86 12.97
N ASP A 51 -42.27 -18.98 13.70
CA ASP A 51 -41.16 -19.68 14.38
C ASP A 51 -40.02 -20.07 13.40
N LEU A 52 -40.35 -20.30 12.13
CA LEU A 52 -39.37 -20.57 11.09
C LEU A 52 -38.62 -19.29 10.67
N GLY A 53 -39.34 -18.20 10.44
CA GLY A 53 -38.81 -16.87 10.14
C GLY A 53 -37.88 -16.36 11.23
N GLU A 54 -38.26 -16.47 12.51
CA GLU A 54 -37.40 -16.06 13.63
C GLU A 54 -36.06 -16.83 13.65
N LYS A 55 -36.10 -18.15 13.47
CA LYS A 55 -34.88 -18.99 13.43
C LYS A 55 -34.00 -18.66 12.23
N PHE A 56 -34.61 -18.39 11.08
CA PHE A 56 -33.87 -17.94 9.90
C PHE A 56 -33.23 -16.58 10.14
N GLY A 57 -33.97 -15.62 10.70
CA GLY A 57 -33.51 -14.28 11.03
C GLY A 57 -32.25 -14.29 11.88
N ILE A 58 -32.21 -15.07 12.96
CA ILE A 58 -31.03 -15.19 13.84
C ILE A 58 -29.77 -15.60 13.06
N VAL A 59 -29.88 -16.61 12.18
CA VAL A 59 -28.74 -17.09 11.38
C VAL A 59 -28.35 -16.07 10.31
N TYR A 60 -29.35 -15.50 9.63
CA TYR A 60 -29.15 -14.51 8.58
C TYR A 60 -28.45 -13.26 9.12
N GLU A 61 -28.94 -12.69 10.23
CA GLU A 61 -28.37 -11.49 10.84
C GLU A 61 -26.92 -11.70 11.27
N GLY A 62 -26.62 -12.84 11.90
CA GLY A 62 -25.26 -13.19 12.29
C GLY A 62 -24.31 -13.30 11.09
N LEU A 63 -24.72 -13.98 10.02
CA LEU A 63 -23.93 -14.08 8.79
C LEU A 63 -23.77 -12.73 8.10
N ARG A 64 -24.86 -11.97 8.00
CA ARG A 64 -24.90 -10.64 7.39
C ARG A 64 -23.94 -9.70 8.10
N ASP A 65 -24.01 -9.62 9.43
CA ASP A 65 -23.20 -8.69 10.20
C ASP A 65 -21.72 -9.07 10.17
N GLY A 66 -21.41 -10.37 10.25
CA GLY A 66 -20.04 -10.86 10.01
C GLY A 66 -19.52 -10.54 8.61
N MET A 67 -20.38 -10.60 7.59
CA MET A 67 -20.03 -10.19 6.23
C MET A 67 -19.76 -8.68 6.13
N LYS A 68 -20.62 -7.86 6.75
CA LYS A 68 -20.46 -6.39 6.79
C LYS A 68 -19.12 -6.00 7.41
N GLU A 69 -18.75 -6.57 8.56
CA GLU A 69 -17.47 -6.30 9.23
C GLU A 69 -16.27 -6.81 8.44
N SER A 70 -16.32 -8.05 7.95
CA SER A 70 -15.20 -8.65 7.22
C SER A 70 -14.91 -7.93 5.91
N MET A 71 -15.95 -7.46 5.21
CA MET A 71 -15.82 -6.68 3.99
C MET A 71 -15.22 -5.29 4.25
N ASP A 72 -15.64 -4.58 5.30
CA ASP A 72 -15.00 -3.31 5.67
C ASP A 72 -13.51 -3.51 5.99
N SER A 73 -13.20 -4.53 6.79
CA SER A 73 -11.81 -4.84 7.14
C SER A 73 -10.98 -5.15 5.89
N LEU A 74 -11.54 -5.89 4.93
CA LEU A 74 -10.86 -6.20 3.68
C LEU A 74 -10.60 -4.93 2.86
N ALA A 75 -11.59 -4.05 2.72
CA ALA A 75 -11.43 -2.78 2.00
C ALA A 75 -10.32 -1.92 2.60
N GLN A 76 -10.33 -1.76 3.93
CA GLN A 76 -9.30 -1.01 4.65
C GLN A 76 -7.91 -1.62 4.43
N ARG A 77 -7.79 -2.95 4.55
CA ARG A 77 -6.51 -3.65 4.36
C ARG A 77 -5.97 -3.48 2.94
N LEU A 78 -6.81 -3.47 1.91
CA LEU A 78 -6.39 -3.21 0.53
C LEU A 78 -5.78 -1.80 0.40
N GLY A 79 -6.43 -0.79 0.98
CA GLY A 79 -5.91 0.57 1.05
C GLY A 79 -4.58 0.66 1.81
N GLU A 80 -4.48 0.05 2.99
CA GLU A 80 -3.25 0.03 3.79
C GLU A 80 -2.08 -0.63 3.08
N VAL A 81 -2.30 -1.74 2.36
CA VAL A 81 -1.27 -2.38 1.55
C VAL A 81 -0.82 -1.45 0.43
N GLY A 82 -1.76 -0.78 -0.25
CA GLY A 82 -1.45 0.20 -1.27
C GLY A 82 -0.57 1.36 -0.75
N GLN A 83 -0.91 1.91 0.41
CA GLN A 83 -0.13 2.96 1.08
C GLN A 83 1.28 2.48 1.42
N LYS A 84 1.42 1.27 1.98
CA LYS A 84 2.72 0.69 2.33
C LYS A 84 3.61 0.48 1.10
N LEU A 85 3.04 0.11 -0.05
CA LEU A 85 3.81 -0.01 -1.29
C LEU A 85 4.35 1.34 -1.76
N GLN A 86 3.55 2.41 -1.67
CA GLN A 86 3.99 3.76 -1.99
C GLN A 86 5.11 4.23 -1.05
N VAL A 87 4.95 4.01 0.26
CA VAL A 87 6.00 4.30 1.25
C VAL A 87 7.29 3.52 0.97
N MET A 88 7.18 2.25 0.59
CA MET A 88 8.37 1.47 0.20
C MET A 88 9.05 2.04 -1.03
N ALA A 89 8.29 2.51 -2.03
CA ALA A 89 8.85 3.15 -3.22
C ALA A 89 9.57 4.46 -2.87
N ASP A 90 8.99 5.27 -1.99
CA ASP A 90 9.59 6.53 -1.54
C ASP A 90 10.86 6.30 -0.71
N ASN A 91 10.83 5.31 0.19
CA ASN A 91 12.01 4.92 0.98
C ASN A 91 13.15 4.42 0.09
N HIS A 92 12.85 3.62 -0.94
CA HIS A 92 13.87 3.13 -1.86
C HIS A 92 14.50 4.27 -2.67
N ALA A 93 13.68 5.17 -3.22
CA ALA A 93 14.16 6.34 -3.95
C ALA A 93 15.03 7.26 -3.08
N ALA A 94 14.65 7.47 -1.82
CA ALA A 94 15.44 8.25 -0.87
C ALA A 94 16.79 7.59 -0.54
N ASN A 95 16.80 6.27 -0.37
CA ASN A 95 18.02 5.52 -0.07
C ASN A 95 19.00 5.49 -1.25
N GLU A 96 18.49 5.38 -2.48
CA GLU A 96 19.33 5.45 -3.69
C GLU A 96 19.95 6.85 -3.83
N ALA A 97 19.18 7.91 -3.59
CA ALA A 97 19.69 9.28 -3.61
C ALA A 97 20.82 9.52 -2.59
N ASP A 98 20.63 9.12 -1.31
CA ASP A 98 21.68 9.23 -0.27
C ASP A 98 22.93 8.41 -0.66
N THR A 99 22.74 7.24 -1.27
CA THR A 99 23.85 6.40 -1.73
C THR A 99 24.64 7.08 -2.84
N VAL A 100 23.97 7.63 -3.85
CA VAL A 100 24.61 8.38 -4.94
C VAL A 100 25.35 9.61 -4.41
N ASP A 101 24.75 10.37 -3.50
CA ASP A 101 25.38 11.55 -2.90
C ASP A 101 26.66 11.18 -2.14
N ARG A 102 26.64 10.09 -1.37
CA ARG A 102 27.82 9.59 -0.66
C ARG A 102 28.93 9.14 -1.61
N ILE A 103 28.56 8.46 -2.71
CA ILE A 103 29.52 8.00 -3.72
C ILE A 103 30.16 9.20 -4.41
N ASN A 104 29.37 10.21 -4.80
CA ASN A 104 29.87 11.44 -5.41
C ASN A 104 30.84 12.17 -4.46
N ALA A 105 30.46 12.33 -3.18
CA ALA A 105 31.31 12.96 -2.18
C ALA A 105 32.65 12.21 -1.96
N LEU A 106 32.63 10.88 -2.03
CA LEU A 106 33.86 10.07 -1.98
C LEU A 106 34.71 10.28 -3.24
N GLY A 107 34.08 10.31 -4.42
CA GLY A 107 34.76 10.57 -5.69
C GLY A 107 35.48 11.93 -5.70
N ASP A 108 34.78 12.98 -5.28
CA ASP A 108 35.33 14.34 -5.18
C ASP A 108 36.52 14.39 -4.22
N ARG A 109 36.40 13.69 -3.06
CA ARG A 109 37.48 13.61 -2.08
C ARG A 109 38.72 12.91 -2.63
N THR A 110 38.53 11.80 -3.35
CA THR A 110 39.64 11.06 -3.98
C THR A 110 40.30 11.89 -5.08
N GLN A 111 39.52 12.62 -5.88
CA GLN A 111 40.05 13.48 -6.94
C GLN A 111 40.85 14.67 -6.38
N SER A 112 40.37 15.28 -5.29
CA SER A 112 41.10 16.32 -4.57
C SER A 112 42.45 15.80 -4.04
N ALA A 113 42.44 14.66 -3.33
CA ALA A 113 43.65 14.05 -2.80
C ALA A 113 44.66 13.67 -3.91
N GLY A 114 44.18 13.15 -5.05
CA GLY A 114 45.02 12.86 -6.21
C GLY A 114 45.68 14.11 -6.80
N SER A 115 44.92 15.22 -6.86
CA SER A 115 45.41 16.51 -7.36
C SER A 115 46.49 17.10 -6.44
N GLU A 116 46.32 17.00 -5.12
CA GLU A 116 47.31 17.42 -4.12
C GLU A 116 48.62 16.61 -4.22
N ILE A 117 48.53 15.28 -4.39
CA ILE A 117 49.74 14.44 -4.57
C ILE A 117 50.48 14.81 -5.87
N GLN A 118 49.74 15.14 -6.92
CA GLN A 118 50.32 15.51 -8.21
C GLN A 118 50.98 16.89 -8.19
N THR A 119 50.46 17.84 -7.42
CA THR A 119 51.12 19.15 -7.21
C THR A 119 52.36 19.02 -6.32
N MET A 120 52.33 18.17 -5.28
CA MET A 120 53.49 17.91 -4.43
C MET A 120 54.63 17.15 -5.15
N SER A 121 54.31 16.33 -6.15
CA SER A 121 55.31 15.57 -6.94
C SER A 121 55.94 16.36 -8.09
N ARG A 122 55.44 17.57 -8.39
CA ARG A 122 56.04 18.45 -9.41
C ARG A 122 57.19 19.25 -8.77
N PRO A 123 58.45 19.11 -9.25
CA PRO A 123 59.56 19.89 -8.72
C PRO A 123 59.34 21.37 -9.02
N GLN A 124 59.51 22.22 -8.00
CA GLN A 124 59.53 23.67 -8.14
C GLN A 124 60.85 24.04 -8.82
N ILE A 125 60.79 24.37 -10.11
CA ILE A 125 61.91 24.95 -10.88
C ILE A 125 61.68 26.45 -10.99
#